data_AF-A0A9B2JGL9-F1
#
_entry.id   AF-A0A9B2JGL9-F1
#
_cell.length_a   1.000
_cell.length_b   1.000
_cell.length_c   1.000
_cell.angle_alpha   90.00
_cell.angle_beta   90.00
_cell.angle_gamma   90.00
#
_symmetry.space_group_name_H-M   'P 1'
#
loop_
_entity.id
_entity.type
_entity.pdbx_description
1 polymer ?
#
loop_
_entity_poly.entity_id
_entity_poly.type
_entity_poly.pdbx_seq_one_letter_code
_entity_poly.pdbx_strand_id
1 'polypeptide(L)'
;MTIGSFIEDPTKKDDFTAISSTLRQYLPERNTPYILDIDLDFFSTKNPFKSLHDRINLYDKLAPLYAFNRPNSTDPEILKETTAARNEQLTELENLFDYLDEHRSLQGYEGEKSARYEAVELIYRELTSVYKQSEIDWKIIHNAGCTRDDTDLPDHVTAPNDLNRLISVTFRSFLTALPTPPTIVTIARSSEDEYCPSEDVDQIQMGVLEELRECLGDIDIQLAYQEEEQSF
;
A
#
# COMPACT_ATOMS: atom_id res chain seq x y z
N MET A 1 -11.08 -1.02 13.82
CA MET A 1 -10.44 -0.33 14.97
C MET A 1 -9.43 0.62 14.38
N THR A 2 -9.31 1.85 14.89
CA THR A 2 -8.37 2.85 14.37
C THR A 2 -7.61 3.45 15.55
N ILE A 3 -6.30 3.62 15.41
CA ILE A 3 -5.40 4.25 16.38
C ILE A 3 -4.62 5.36 15.69
N GLY A 4 -4.02 6.28 16.44
CA GLY A 4 -3.31 7.42 15.85
C GLY A 4 -4.24 8.52 15.36
N SER A 5 -5.47 8.58 15.87
CA SER A 5 -6.48 9.56 15.45
C SER A 5 -6.05 11.03 15.61
N PHE A 6 -5.02 11.29 16.42
CA PHE A 6 -4.44 12.60 16.61
C PHE A 6 -3.72 13.14 15.35
N ILE A 7 -3.34 12.27 14.41
CA ILE A 7 -2.71 12.65 13.14
C ILE A 7 -3.66 13.47 12.28
N GLU A 8 -4.94 13.10 12.26
CA GLU A 8 -5.98 13.86 11.55
C GLU A 8 -6.42 15.10 12.33
N ASP A 9 -6.56 14.96 13.65
CA ASP A 9 -7.06 16.00 14.55
C ASP A 9 -6.38 15.88 15.91
N PRO A 10 -5.48 16.82 16.28
CA PRO A 10 -4.72 16.77 17.53
C PRO A 10 -5.57 16.70 18.81
N THR A 11 -6.87 17.02 18.73
CA THR A 11 -7.81 16.95 19.85
C THR A 11 -8.39 15.56 20.07
N LYS A 12 -8.37 14.70 19.05
CA LYS A 12 -8.81 13.30 19.14
C LYS A 12 -7.83 12.50 19.99
N LYS A 13 -8.38 11.53 20.72
CA LYS A 13 -7.65 10.57 21.53
C LYS A 13 -8.11 9.17 21.19
N ASP A 14 -7.16 8.26 21.15
CA ASP A 14 -7.47 6.85 20.95
C ASP A 14 -8.10 6.25 22.21
N ASP A 15 -9.16 5.46 22.04
CA ASP A 15 -9.81 4.74 23.14
C ASP A 15 -9.25 3.31 23.24
N PHE A 16 -8.13 3.18 23.94
CA PHE A 16 -7.49 1.89 24.18
C PHE A 16 -8.33 0.92 25.03
N THR A 17 -9.32 1.43 25.78
CA THR A 17 -10.25 0.58 26.54
C THR A 17 -11.24 -0.11 25.59
N ALA A 18 -11.79 0.66 24.65
CA ALA A 18 -12.64 0.12 23.60
C ALA A 18 -11.87 -0.87 22.71
N ILE A 19 -10.63 -0.52 22.30
CA ILE A 19 -9.73 -1.39 21.54
C ILE A 19 -9.49 -2.72 22.26
N SER A 20 -9.10 -2.69 23.55
CA SER A 20 -8.87 -3.92 24.33
C SER A 20 -10.14 -4.76 24.42
N SER A 21 -11.30 -4.11 24.59
CA SER A 21 -12.60 -4.79 24.65
C SER A 21 -12.96 -5.47 23.33
N THR A 22 -12.70 -4.83 22.19
CA THR A 22 -12.87 -5.44 20.87
C THR A 22 -11.91 -6.61 20.66
N LEU A 23 -10.62 -6.46 20.99
CA LEU A 23 -9.64 -7.54 20.85
C LEU A 23 -10.00 -8.78 21.67
N ARG A 24 -10.55 -8.61 22.88
CA ARG A 24 -11.03 -9.73 23.71
C ARG A 24 -12.17 -10.53 23.09
N GLN A 25 -12.90 -9.99 22.12
CA GLN A 25 -13.92 -10.74 21.38
C GLN A 25 -13.27 -11.76 20.43
N TYR A 26 -12.08 -11.44 19.91
CA TYR A 26 -11.32 -12.30 18.99
C TYR A 26 -10.28 -13.18 19.70
N LEU A 27 -9.80 -12.72 20.86
CA LEU A 27 -8.83 -13.41 21.72
C LEU A 27 -9.44 -13.67 23.11
N PRO A 28 -10.45 -14.56 23.22
CA PRO A 28 -11.23 -14.71 24.45
C PRO A 28 -10.52 -15.49 25.56
N GLU A 29 -9.58 -16.37 25.21
CA GLU A 29 -8.89 -17.22 26.17
C GLU A 29 -7.54 -16.61 26.57
N ARG A 30 -7.16 -16.81 27.84
CA ARG A 30 -5.95 -16.22 28.44
C ARG A 30 -4.62 -16.69 27.84
N ASN A 31 -4.61 -17.52 26.81
CA ASN A 31 -3.41 -17.97 26.10
C ASN A 31 -3.70 -18.29 24.63
N THR A 32 -4.70 -17.66 24.01
CA THR A 32 -4.96 -17.88 22.58
C THR A 32 -3.71 -17.49 21.79
N PRO A 33 -3.04 -18.41 21.08
CA PRO A 33 -1.87 -18.07 20.29
C PRO A 33 -2.29 -17.25 19.07
N TYR A 34 -1.55 -16.20 18.78
CA TYR A 34 -1.76 -15.37 17.61
C TYR A 34 -0.45 -14.75 17.14
N ILE A 35 -0.46 -14.30 15.88
CA ILE A 35 0.62 -13.57 15.24
C ILE A 35 0.22 -12.11 15.21
N LEU A 36 1.11 -11.22 15.66
CA LEU A 36 0.96 -9.79 15.47
C LEU A 36 1.78 -9.40 14.23
N ASP A 37 1.09 -9.00 13.18
CA ASP A 37 1.71 -8.51 11.95
C ASP A 37 1.79 -6.98 11.99
N ILE A 38 2.96 -6.43 11.66
CA ILE A 38 3.24 -4.99 11.73
C ILE A 38 3.87 -4.55 10.42
N ASP A 39 3.12 -3.76 9.66
CA ASP A 39 3.67 -3.04 8.51
C ASP A 39 4.23 -1.69 8.99
N LEU A 40 5.49 -1.38 8.67
CA LEU A 40 6.12 -0.13 9.11
C LEU A 40 5.53 1.10 8.40
N ASP A 41 4.94 0.91 7.22
CA ASP A 41 4.21 1.95 6.50
C ASP A 41 2.95 2.44 7.24
N PHE A 42 2.46 1.72 8.25
CA PHE A 42 1.44 2.22 9.17
C PHE A 42 1.86 3.55 9.84
N PHE A 43 3.15 3.69 10.18
CA PHE A 43 3.66 4.85 10.91
C PHE A 43 3.95 6.04 10.01
N SER A 44 4.28 5.79 8.75
CA SER A 44 4.58 6.80 7.73
C SER A 44 4.48 6.09 6.38
N THR A 45 3.64 6.58 5.47
CA THR A 45 3.39 5.93 4.18
C THR A 45 3.55 6.90 3.02
N LYS A 46 4.11 6.42 1.91
CA LYS A 46 4.15 7.10 0.62
C LYS A 46 3.39 6.29 -0.40
N ASN A 47 2.77 6.98 -1.34
CA ASN A 47 2.33 6.36 -2.57
C ASN A 47 3.48 6.38 -3.60
N PRO A 48 4.16 5.24 -3.86
CA PRO A 48 5.36 5.21 -4.70
C PRO A 48 5.05 5.56 -6.18
N PHE A 49 3.80 5.34 -6.61
CA PHE A 49 3.38 5.64 -7.97
C PHE A 49 3.25 7.13 -8.27
N LYS A 50 3.16 8.00 -7.26
CA LYS A 50 3.14 9.46 -7.49
C LYS A 50 4.44 9.97 -8.09
N SER A 51 5.57 9.35 -7.77
CA SER A 51 6.88 9.66 -8.34
C SER A 51 7.19 8.89 -9.63
N LEU A 52 6.40 7.87 -9.97
CA LEU A 52 6.60 7.07 -11.18
C LEU A 52 6.44 7.94 -12.43
N HIS A 53 7.54 8.19 -13.12
CA HIS A 53 7.59 9.01 -14.33
C HIS A 53 6.98 10.41 -14.19
N ASP A 54 7.21 11.07 -13.04
CA ASP A 54 6.68 12.37 -12.64
C ASP A 54 6.79 13.51 -13.68
N ARG A 55 7.84 13.53 -14.52
CA ARG A 55 8.05 14.57 -15.56
C ARG A 55 6.89 14.70 -16.55
N ILE A 56 6.06 13.67 -16.69
CA ILE A 56 4.85 13.72 -17.53
C ILE A 56 3.56 13.66 -16.71
N ASN A 57 3.64 13.70 -15.38
CA ASN A 57 2.51 13.48 -14.47
C ASN A 57 1.74 12.19 -14.81
N LEU A 58 2.47 11.07 -14.95
CA LEU A 58 1.90 9.81 -15.44
C LEU A 58 0.75 9.33 -14.56
N TYR A 59 0.92 9.37 -13.24
CA TYR A 59 -0.05 8.79 -12.32
C TYR A 59 -1.44 9.43 -12.47
N ASP A 60 -1.52 10.75 -12.67
CA ASP A 60 -2.80 11.45 -12.92
C ASP A 60 -3.39 11.13 -14.29
N LYS A 61 -2.55 10.84 -15.29
CA LYS A 61 -3.01 10.41 -16.62
C LYS A 61 -3.56 9.00 -16.64
N LEU A 62 -3.14 8.15 -15.70
CA LEU A 62 -3.73 6.82 -15.53
C LEU A 62 -5.12 6.88 -14.90
N ALA A 63 -5.41 7.86 -14.04
CA ALA A 63 -6.70 7.97 -13.34
C ALA A 63 -7.95 7.80 -14.24
N PRO A 64 -8.11 8.52 -15.38
CA PRO A 64 -9.28 8.35 -16.23
C PRO A 64 -9.38 6.97 -16.92
N LEU A 65 -8.26 6.27 -17.11
CA LEU A 65 -8.24 4.92 -17.71
C LEU A 65 -8.77 3.87 -16.74
N TYR A 66 -8.49 4.03 -15.43
CA TYR A 66 -8.79 3.04 -14.40
C TYR A 66 -9.95 3.43 -13.47
N ALA A 67 -10.49 4.64 -13.62
CA ALA A 67 -11.62 5.13 -12.84
C ALA A 67 -12.75 4.10 -12.79
N PHE A 68 -13.20 3.78 -11.57
CA PHE A 68 -14.29 2.85 -11.33
C PHE A 68 -15.41 3.55 -10.57
N ASN A 69 -16.60 3.55 -11.16
CA ASN A 69 -17.78 4.09 -10.50
C ASN A 69 -18.53 2.96 -9.81
N ARG A 70 -18.28 2.78 -8.51
CA ARG A 70 -19.00 1.77 -7.72
C ARG A 70 -20.52 2.06 -7.78
N PRO A 71 -21.35 1.06 -8.13
CA PRO A 71 -22.79 1.23 -8.19
C PRO A 71 -23.35 1.46 -6.79
N ASN A 72 -24.27 2.42 -6.66
CA ASN A 72 -25.03 2.62 -5.42
C ASN A 72 -26.23 1.67 -5.36
N SER A 73 -25.96 0.37 -5.48
CA SER A 73 -26.97 -0.69 -5.50
C SER A 73 -26.39 -1.98 -4.95
N THR A 74 -27.22 -2.75 -4.24
CA THR A 74 -26.91 -4.13 -3.82
C THR A 74 -27.64 -5.17 -4.67
N ASP A 75 -28.25 -4.77 -5.78
CA ASP A 75 -28.95 -5.66 -6.69
C ASP A 75 -27.95 -6.61 -7.40
N PRO A 76 -28.15 -7.93 -7.34
CA PRO A 76 -27.21 -8.90 -7.92
C PRO A 76 -26.96 -8.73 -9.43
N GLU A 77 -27.96 -8.35 -10.22
CA GLU A 77 -27.79 -8.19 -11.66
C GLU A 77 -27.03 -6.90 -11.98
N ILE A 78 -27.31 -5.80 -11.27
CA ILE A 78 -26.53 -4.55 -11.40
C ILE A 78 -25.07 -4.79 -11.01
N LEU A 79 -24.82 -5.51 -9.91
CA LEU A 79 -23.46 -5.86 -9.47
C LEU A 79 -22.73 -6.75 -10.49
N LYS A 80 -23.44 -7.70 -11.11
CA LYS A 80 -22.90 -8.58 -12.14
C LYS A 80 -22.55 -7.82 -13.42
N GLU A 81 -23.43 -6.94 -13.90
CA GLU A 81 -23.17 -6.09 -15.07
C GLU A 81 -21.98 -5.15 -14.82
N THR A 82 -21.93 -4.53 -13.65
CA THR A 82 -20.81 -3.67 -13.22
C THR A 82 -19.49 -4.46 -13.21
N THR A 83 -19.50 -5.68 -12.66
CA THR A 83 -18.31 -6.53 -12.60
C THR A 83 -17.86 -6.95 -13.99
N ALA A 84 -18.79 -7.30 -14.88
CA ALA A 84 -18.46 -7.65 -16.25
C ALA A 84 -17.81 -6.48 -17.00
N ALA A 85 -18.38 -5.28 -16.91
CA ALA A 85 -17.83 -4.06 -17.51
C ALA A 85 -16.45 -3.72 -16.94
N ARG A 86 -16.24 -3.89 -15.62
CA ARG A 86 -14.94 -3.68 -14.97
C ARG A 86 -13.90 -4.69 -15.45
N ASN A 87 -14.27 -5.96 -15.57
CA ASN A 87 -13.38 -6.99 -16.08
C ASN A 87 -12.98 -6.73 -17.54
N GLU A 88 -13.92 -6.32 -18.40
CA GLU A 88 -13.63 -5.94 -19.79
C GLU A 88 -12.64 -4.78 -19.85
N GLN A 89 -12.87 -3.72 -19.07
CA GLN A 89 -11.98 -2.57 -18.97
C GLN A 89 -10.55 -2.98 -18.56
N LEU A 90 -10.41 -3.72 -17.47
CA LEU A 90 -9.11 -4.13 -16.95
C LEU A 90 -8.40 -5.09 -17.89
N THR A 91 -9.13 -6.02 -18.52
CA THR A 91 -8.58 -6.97 -19.49
C THR A 91 -8.04 -6.25 -20.72
N GLU A 92 -8.74 -5.25 -21.25
CA GLU A 92 -8.20 -4.48 -22.38
C GLU A 92 -6.93 -3.72 -21.98
N LEU A 93 -6.91 -3.07 -20.82
CA LEU A 93 -5.75 -2.33 -20.35
C LEU A 93 -4.54 -3.27 -20.11
N GLU A 94 -4.75 -4.40 -19.45
CA GLU A 94 -3.72 -5.43 -19.24
C GLU A 94 -3.12 -5.87 -20.58
N ASN A 95 -3.95 -6.23 -21.56
CA ASN A 95 -3.47 -6.62 -22.90
C ASN A 95 -2.65 -5.53 -23.60
N LEU A 96 -3.05 -4.25 -23.45
CA LEU A 96 -2.33 -3.12 -24.05
C LEU A 96 -0.94 -2.93 -23.41
N PHE A 97 -0.89 -2.98 -22.07
CA PHE A 97 0.36 -2.80 -21.33
C PHE A 97 1.29 -4.01 -21.44
N ASP A 98 0.76 -5.23 -21.49
CA ASP A 98 1.54 -6.44 -21.77
C ASP A 98 2.14 -6.39 -23.18
N TYR A 99 1.36 -5.98 -24.18
CA TYR A 99 1.87 -5.82 -25.53
C TYR A 99 3.00 -4.77 -25.59
N LEU A 100 2.84 -3.65 -24.88
CA LEU A 100 3.87 -2.63 -24.74
C LEU A 100 5.13 -3.15 -24.02
N ASP A 101 4.98 -3.98 -22.99
CA ASP A 101 6.11 -4.58 -22.28
C ASP A 101 6.95 -5.49 -23.18
N GLU A 102 6.26 -6.31 -23.98
CA GLU A 102 6.88 -7.27 -24.91
C GLU A 102 7.47 -6.60 -26.15
N HIS A 103 6.70 -5.73 -26.82
CA HIS A 103 7.02 -5.22 -28.16
C HIS A 103 7.61 -3.81 -28.13
N ARG A 104 7.53 -3.11 -26.99
CA ARG A 104 7.99 -1.72 -26.80
C ARG A 104 7.38 -0.74 -27.81
N SER A 105 6.20 -1.06 -28.33
CA SER A 105 5.45 -0.32 -29.33
C SER A 105 4.02 -0.85 -29.38
N LEU A 106 3.05 -0.03 -29.82
CA LEU A 106 1.68 -0.47 -30.15
C LEU A 106 1.52 -0.84 -31.63
N GLN A 107 2.59 -0.76 -32.42
CA GLN A 107 2.55 -1.11 -33.84
C GLN A 107 2.31 -2.61 -34.01
N GLY A 108 1.26 -2.98 -34.73
CA GLY A 108 0.90 -4.37 -34.95
C GLY A 108 0.00 -4.96 -33.87
N TYR A 109 -0.48 -4.16 -32.91
CA TYR A 109 -1.50 -4.61 -31.97
C TYR A 109 -2.80 -4.96 -32.69
N GLU A 110 -3.24 -6.21 -32.54
CA GLU A 110 -4.45 -6.78 -33.17
C GLU A 110 -5.65 -6.87 -32.22
N GLY A 111 -5.48 -6.49 -30.95
CA GLY A 111 -6.56 -6.47 -29.96
C GLY A 111 -7.54 -5.30 -30.14
N GLU A 112 -8.39 -5.10 -29.14
CA GLU A 112 -9.42 -4.05 -29.17
C GLU A 112 -8.82 -2.64 -29.25
N LYS A 113 -9.38 -1.80 -30.12
CA LYS A 113 -8.95 -0.40 -30.33
C LYS A 113 -10.04 0.56 -29.90
N SER A 114 -10.40 0.48 -28.62
CA SER A 114 -11.38 1.39 -28.02
C SER A 114 -10.77 2.76 -27.74
N ALA A 115 -11.52 3.64 -27.07
CA ALA A 115 -10.97 4.90 -26.54
C ALA A 115 -9.80 4.67 -25.56
N ARG A 116 -9.72 3.49 -24.90
CA ARG A 116 -8.60 3.12 -24.03
C ARG A 116 -7.31 2.93 -24.82
N TYR A 117 -7.37 2.32 -26.00
CA TYR A 117 -6.22 2.22 -26.90
C TYR A 117 -5.68 3.60 -27.27
N GLU A 118 -6.54 4.54 -27.67
CA GLU A 118 -6.13 5.91 -28.04
C GLU A 118 -5.47 6.63 -26.86
N ALA A 119 -6.03 6.51 -25.66
CA ALA A 119 -5.47 7.10 -24.45
C ALA A 119 -4.13 6.46 -24.06
N VAL A 120 -3.98 5.14 -24.16
CA VAL A 120 -2.69 4.44 -23.93
C VAL A 120 -1.66 4.83 -25.00
N GLU A 121 -2.07 5.02 -26.26
CA GLU A 121 -1.18 5.49 -27.32
C GLU A 121 -0.64 6.90 -27.02
N LEU A 122 -1.47 7.80 -26.50
CA LEU A 122 -1.03 9.13 -26.05
C LEU A 122 0.00 9.03 -24.92
N ILE A 123 -0.29 8.22 -23.89
CA ILE A 123 0.64 7.97 -22.79
C ILE A 123 1.97 7.40 -23.32
N TYR A 124 1.91 6.44 -24.25
CA TYR A 124 3.08 5.85 -24.89
C TYR A 124 3.96 6.89 -25.59
N ARG A 125 3.35 7.76 -26.42
CA ARG A 125 4.07 8.81 -27.15
C ARG A 125 4.72 9.81 -26.20
N GLU A 126 4.02 10.20 -25.14
CA GLU A 126 4.55 11.14 -24.16
C GLU A 126 5.70 10.55 -23.36
N LEU A 127 5.55 9.32 -22.83
CA LEU A 127 6.59 8.63 -22.10
C LEU A 127 7.86 8.47 -22.95
N THR A 128 7.72 7.96 -24.17
CA THR A 128 8.86 7.70 -25.07
C THR A 128 9.51 8.98 -25.59
N SER A 129 8.85 10.14 -25.48
CA SER A 129 9.46 11.44 -25.80
C SER A 129 10.35 11.98 -24.67
N VAL A 130 10.20 11.49 -23.44
CA VAL A 130 10.85 12.03 -22.23
C VAL A 130 11.81 11.02 -21.57
N TYR A 131 11.46 9.73 -21.60
CA TYR A 131 12.20 8.62 -21.00
C TYR A 131 12.74 7.69 -22.07
N LYS A 132 13.88 7.05 -21.80
CA LYS A 132 14.35 5.96 -22.67
C LYS A 132 13.43 4.76 -22.49
N GLN A 133 13.23 3.98 -23.54
CA GLN A 133 12.40 2.77 -23.44
C GLN A 133 12.90 1.77 -22.39
N SER A 134 14.21 1.73 -22.12
CA SER A 134 14.80 0.88 -21.08
C SER A 134 14.49 1.33 -19.64
N GLU A 135 14.04 2.58 -19.47
CA GLU A 135 13.66 3.14 -18.17
C GLU A 135 12.16 2.96 -17.90
N ILE A 136 11.39 2.50 -18.89
CA ILE A 136 9.95 2.36 -18.81
C ILE A 136 9.60 0.90 -18.52
N ASP A 137 9.01 0.66 -17.35
CA ASP A 137 8.41 -0.63 -17.01
C ASP A 137 6.90 -0.55 -17.21
N TRP A 138 6.41 -1.12 -18.32
CA TRP A 138 5.00 -1.04 -18.68
C TRP A 138 4.09 -1.82 -17.72
N LYS A 139 4.62 -2.85 -17.06
CA LYS A 139 3.88 -3.62 -16.05
C LYS A 139 3.71 -2.81 -14.77
N ILE A 140 4.75 -2.12 -14.32
CA ILE A 140 4.66 -1.20 -13.18
C ILE A 140 3.67 -0.07 -13.49
N ILE A 141 3.64 0.45 -14.72
CA ILE A 141 2.66 1.48 -15.14
C ILE A 141 1.23 0.93 -15.10
N HIS A 142 1.00 -0.29 -15.59
CA HIS A 142 -0.30 -0.94 -15.48
C HIS A 142 -0.73 -1.11 -14.01
N ASN A 143 0.17 -1.64 -13.18
CA ASN A 143 -0.06 -1.85 -11.74
C ASN A 143 -0.37 -0.53 -11.02
N ALA A 144 0.37 0.54 -11.34
CA ALA A 144 0.08 1.88 -10.82
C ALA A 144 -1.34 2.31 -11.17
N GLY A 145 -1.77 2.09 -12.42
CA GLY A 145 -3.13 2.38 -12.86
C GLY A 145 -4.18 1.55 -12.11
N CYS A 146 -3.92 0.27 -11.85
CA CYS A 146 -4.82 -0.57 -11.07
C CYS A 146 -5.09 -0.06 -9.65
N THR A 147 -4.24 0.84 -9.14
CA THR A 147 -4.42 1.50 -7.83
C THR A 147 -5.20 2.82 -7.87
N ARG A 148 -5.75 3.17 -9.05
CA ARG A 148 -6.44 4.43 -9.35
C ARG A 148 -7.91 4.19 -9.70
N ASP A 149 -8.64 3.52 -8.83
CA ASP A 149 -10.03 3.10 -9.06
C ASP A 149 -11.08 4.10 -8.56
N ASP A 150 -11.61 3.94 -7.34
CA ASP A 150 -12.54 4.84 -6.66
C ASP A 150 -11.90 5.60 -5.48
N THR A 151 -10.70 5.17 -5.06
CA THR A 151 -9.87 5.85 -4.06
C THR A 151 -8.40 5.86 -4.47
N ASP A 152 -7.64 6.85 -4.01
CA ASP A 152 -6.19 6.85 -4.15
C ASP A 152 -5.56 5.94 -3.07
N LEU A 153 -4.38 5.39 -3.34
CA LEU A 153 -3.58 4.76 -2.28
C LEU A 153 -3.25 5.75 -1.16
N PRO A 154 -3.12 5.26 0.09
CA PRO A 154 -2.61 6.07 1.19
C PRO A 154 -1.32 6.80 0.85
N ASP A 155 -1.22 8.05 1.27
CA ASP A 155 -0.03 8.89 1.09
C ASP A 155 0.04 9.91 2.23
N HIS A 156 0.79 9.56 3.27
CA HIS A 156 0.95 10.37 4.47
C HIS A 156 2.34 10.15 5.08
N VAL A 157 3.26 11.05 4.75
CA VAL A 157 4.57 11.11 5.40
C VAL A 157 4.40 11.83 6.74
N THR A 158 4.62 11.08 7.82
CA THR A 158 4.40 11.58 9.18
C THR A 158 5.53 12.52 9.61
N ALA A 159 5.19 13.68 10.17
CA ALA A 159 6.18 14.62 10.68
C ALA A 159 6.99 14.01 11.87
N PRO A 160 8.28 14.33 12.04
CA PRO A 160 9.14 13.65 13.02
C PRO A 160 8.61 13.63 14.47
N ASN A 161 7.99 14.71 14.93
CA ASN A 161 7.43 14.77 16.28
C ASN A 161 6.20 13.86 16.44
N ASP A 162 5.35 13.82 15.41
CA ASP A 162 4.16 12.98 15.40
C ASP A 162 4.53 11.51 15.20
N LEU A 163 5.58 11.22 14.43
CA LEU A 163 6.13 9.88 14.24
C LEU A 163 6.62 9.30 15.56
N ASN A 164 7.44 10.07 16.29
CA ASN A 164 7.89 9.68 17.62
C ASN A 164 6.71 9.43 18.57
N ARG A 165 5.67 10.27 18.53
CA ARG A 165 4.45 10.08 19.34
C ARG A 165 3.65 8.85 18.91
N LEU A 166 3.52 8.57 17.61
CA LEU A 166 2.85 7.38 17.10
C LEU A 166 3.53 6.11 17.63
N ILE A 167 4.86 6.08 17.59
CA ILE A 167 5.65 4.94 18.08
C ILE A 167 5.58 4.86 19.61
N SER A 168 6.10 5.87 20.31
CA SER A 168 6.37 5.75 21.75
C SER A 168 5.14 5.87 22.64
N VAL A 169 4.03 6.42 22.12
CA VAL A 169 2.79 6.60 22.88
C VAL A 169 1.68 5.71 22.32
N THR A 170 1.34 5.87 21.04
CA THR A 170 0.17 5.17 20.47
C THR A 170 0.43 3.68 20.31
N PHE A 171 1.54 3.27 19.69
CA PHE A 171 1.86 1.86 19.50
C PHE A 171 2.15 1.15 20.83
N ARG A 172 2.90 1.78 21.74
CA ARG A 172 3.06 1.28 23.13
C ARG A 172 1.72 1.04 23.84
N SER A 173 0.80 1.99 23.72
CA SER A 173 -0.53 1.88 24.34
C SER A 173 -1.35 0.76 23.69
N PHE A 174 -1.21 0.57 22.38
CA PHE A 174 -1.79 -0.56 21.66
C PHE A 174 -1.23 -1.90 22.18
N LEU A 175 0.09 -2.04 22.29
CA LEU A 175 0.73 -3.25 22.85
C LEU A 175 0.23 -3.54 24.27
N THR A 176 0.05 -2.50 25.09
CA THR A 176 -0.48 -2.62 26.46
C THR A 176 -1.97 -3.00 26.48
N ALA A 177 -2.72 -2.65 25.44
CA ALA A 177 -4.14 -2.98 25.30
C ALA A 177 -4.38 -4.43 24.82
N LEU A 178 -3.35 -5.09 24.29
CA LEU A 178 -3.42 -6.50 23.88
C LEU A 178 -3.83 -7.38 25.07
N PRO A 179 -4.78 -8.31 24.90
CA PRO A 179 -5.30 -9.11 26.01
C PRO A 179 -4.26 -10.10 26.56
N THR A 180 -3.36 -10.58 25.71
CA THR A 180 -2.22 -11.45 25.99
C THR A 180 -1.08 -11.10 25.02
N PRO A 181 0.19 -11.36 25.36
CA PRO A 181 1.30 -11.20 24.40
C PRO A 181 1.10 -12.05 23.13
N PRO A 182 1.53 -11.57 21.95
CA PRO A 182 1.56 -12.38 20.74
C PRO A 182 2.56 -13.52 20.87
N THR A 183 2.34 -14.60 20.12
CA THR A 183 3.29 -15.73 20.08
C THR A 183 4.45 -15.45 19.12
N ILE A 184 4.15 -14.78 18.00
CA ILE A 184 5.11 -14.36 16.98
C ILE A 184 4.76 -12.93 16.59
N VAL A 185 5.77 -12.11 16.35
CA VAL A 185 5.61 -10.80 15.72
C VAL A 185 6.29 -10.87 14.36
N THR A 186 5.55 -10.52 13.30
CA THR A 186 6.09 -10.32 11.96
C THR A 186 6.15 -8.82 11.69
N ILE A 187 7.22 -8.38 11.01
CA ILE A 187 7.40 -6.97 10.66
C ILE A 187 7.73 -6.88 9.18
N ALA A 188 6.89 -6.19 8.41
CA ALA A 188 7.16 -5.81 7.04
C ALA A 188 7.76 -4.40 7.02
N ARG A 189 8.97 -4.24 6.46
CA ARG A 189 9.62 -2.93 6.37
C ARG A 189 9.02 -2.02 5.30
N SER A 190 8.37 -2.60 4.29
CA SER A 190 7.86 -1.92 3.10
C SER A 190 8.86 -0.93 2.47
N SER A 191 10.15 -1.31 2.50
CA SER A 191 11.25 -0.45 2.06
C SER A 191 11.62 -0.66 0.59
N GLU A 192 11.46 -1.89 0.08
CA GLU A 192 11.81 -2.24 -1.31
C GLU A 192 10.72 -1.87 -2.30
N ASP A 193 9.46 -1.90 -1.87
CA ASP A 193 8.29 -1.46 -2.63
C ASP A 193 7.96 0.03 -2.43
N GLU A 194 8.79 0.73 -1.65
CA GLU A 194 8.78 2.18 -1.43
C GLU A 194 7.51 2.73 -0.74
N TYR A 195 6.67 1.88 -0.12
CA TYR A 195 5.51 2.34 0.65
C TYR A 195 5.88 2.96 1.98
N CYS A 196 6.94 2.50 2.65
CA CYS A 196 7.49 3.16 3.82
C CYS A 196 8.63 4.11 3.39
N PRO A 197 8.61 5.41 3.75
CA PRO A 197 9.65 6.36 3.39
C PRO A 197 11.04 5.87 3.78
N SER A 198 11.93 5.71 2.81
CA SER A 198 13.28 5.17 3.05
C SER A 198 14.11 5.99 4.05
N GLU A 199 13.81 7.28 4.16
CA GLU A 199 14.41 8.16 5.18
C GLU A 199 13.95 7.86 6.61
N ASP A 200 12.78 7.25 6.80
CA ASP A 200 12.15 6.99 8.10
C ASP A 200 12.22 5.52 8.51
N VAL A 201 12.31 4.58 7.55
CA VAL A 201 12.22 3.10 7.78
C VAL A 201 13.07 2.64 8.96
N ASP A 202 14.34 3.04 9.01
CA ASP A 202 15.25 2.57 10.06
C ASP A 202 14.90 3.15 11.44
N GLN A 203 14.49 4.42 11.49
CA GLN A 203 14.02 5.04 12.73
C GLN A 203 12.74 4.34 13.22
N ILE A 204 11.80 4.07 12.32
CA ILE A 204 10.55 3.38 12.65
C ILE A 204 10.86 1.97 13.15
N GLN A 205 11.66 1.20 12.42
CA GLN A 205 12.03 -0.16 12.81
C GLN A 205 12.66 -0.19 14.21
N MET A 206 13.63 0.69 14.48
CA MET A 206 14.29 0.75 15.77
C MET A 206 13.31 1.09 16.90
N GLY A 207 12.45 2.09 16.70
CA GLY A 207 11.47 2.49 17.70
C GLY A 207 10.41 1.43 17.96
N VAL A 208 9.92 0.75 16.92
CA VAL A 208 8.98 -0.38 17.04
C VAL A 208 9.62 -1.53 17.83
N LEU A 209 10.87 -1.90 17.51
CA LEU A 209 11.60 -2.94 18.23
C LEU A 209 11.86 -2.57 19.70
N GLU A 210 12.12 -1.29 19.99
CA GLU A 210 12.28 -0.80 21.36
C GLU A 210 10.98 -0.96 22.16
N GLU A 211 9.84 -0.50 21.63
CA GLU A 211 8.54 -0.63 22.31
C GLU A 211 8.11 -2.10 22.46
N LEU A 212 8.40 -2.95 21.47
CA LEU A 212 8.17 -4.40 21.57
C LEU A 212 8.98 -5.01 22.72
N ARG A 213 10.27 -4.67 22.86
CA ARG A 213 11.11 -5.14 23.99
C ARG A 213 10.59 -4.63 25.32
N GLU A 214 10.19 -3.36 25.40
CA GLU A 214 9.66 -2.78 26.64
C GLU A 214 8.34 -3.44 27.07
N CYS A 215 7.44 -3.73 26.13
CA CYS A 215 6.12 -4.27 26.43
C CYS A 215 6.07 -5.81 26.54
N LEU A 216 6.85 -6.52 25.74
CA LEU A 216 6.81 -7.99 25.64
C LEU A 216 7.96 -8.68 26.39
N GLY A 217 9.00 -7.92 26.76
CA GLY A 217 10.18 -8.43 27.46
C GLY A 217 11.27 -8.91 26.51
N ASP A 218 11.95 -9.99 26.88
CA ASP A 218 13.04 -10.55 26.10
C ASP A 218 12.50 -11.23 24.84
N ILE A 219 12.82 -10.67 23.67
CA ILE A 219 12.38 -11.14 22.36
C ILE A 219 13.58 -11.54 21.52
N ASP A 220 13.50 -12.72 20.90
CA ASP A 220 14.44 -13.12 19.85
C ASP A 220 14.10 -12.38 18.55
N ILE A 221 15.08 -11.73 17.95
CA ILE A 221 14.90 -10.90 16.76
C ILE A 221 15.74 -11.48 15.63
N GLN A 222 15.07 -11.83 14.54
CA GLN A 222 15.70 -12.32 13.31
C GLN A 222 15.41 -11.33 12.18
N LEU A 223 16.48 -10.81 11.58
CA LEU A 223 16.40 -9.86 10.47
C LEU A 223 16.66 -10.62 9.16
N ALA A 224 15.63 -11.28 8.65
CA ALA A 224 15.74 -12.18 7.49
C ALA A 224 16.41 -11.53 6.26
N TYR A 225 16.14 -10.24 6.04
CA TYR A 225 16.74 -9.49 4.93
C TYR A 225 18.27 -9.36 5.01
N GLN A 226 18.88 -9.51 6.19
CA GLN A 226 20.34 -9.49 6.32
C GLN A 226 21.01 -10.81 5.91
N GLU A 227 20.27 -11.91 5.88
CA GLU A 227 20.77 -13.22 5.44
C GLU A 227 20.81 -13.30 3.90
N GLU A 228 19.88 -12.62 3.23
CA GLU A 228 19.81 -12.54 1.76
C GLU A 228 20.96 -11.70 1.18
N GLU A 229 21.40 -10.64 1.87
CA GLU A 229 22.55 -9.81 1.45
C GLU A 229 23.91 -10.55 1.48
N GLN A 230 24.05 -11.62 2.26
CA GLN A 230 25.31 -12.39 2.36
C GLN A 230 25.47 -13.47 1.28
N SER A 231 24.47 -13.63 0.41
CA SER A 231 24.43 -14.69 -0.60
C SER A 231 24.89 -14.22 -2.00
N PHE A 232 25.48 -13.02 -2.12
CA PHE A 232 26.01 -12.46 -3.36
C PHE A 232 27.54 -12.25 -3.35
#